data_AF-A0A5J4PCK9-F1
#
_entry.id   AF-A0A5J4PCK9-F1
#
_cell.length_a   1.000
_cell.length_b   1.000
_cell.length_c   1.000
_cell.angle_alpha   90.00
_cell.angle_beta   90.00
_cell.angle_gamma   90.00
#
_symmetry.space_group_name_H-M   'P 1'
#
loop_
_entity.id
_entity.type
_entity.pdbx_description
1 polymer ?
#
loop_
_entity_poly.entity_id
_entity_poly.type
_entity_poly.pdbx_seq_one_letter_code
_entity_poly.pdbx_strand_id
1 'polypeptide(L)' 'MNDSMNHQEKNPVYISFCTQKGGAGKSVFTTLAASYLHYEKGYNVAVIDCDYPQWSIHKMRKREA' A
#
# COMPACT_ATOMS: atom_id res chain seq x y z
N MET A 1 -18.46 35.95 0.42
CA MET A 1 -18.41 34.54 -0.02
C MET A 1 -17.60 33.77 1.02
N ASN A 2 -18.28 32.91 1.78
CA ASN A 2 -17.68 32.16 2.90
C ASN A 2 -17.08 30.86 2.36
N ASP A 3 -15.77 30.85 2.09
CA ASP A 3 -15.03 29.61 1.90
C ASP A 3 -14.61 29.05 3.27
N SER A 4 -15.59 28.44 3.95
CA SER A 4 -15.32 27.60 5.10
C SER A 4 -14.64 26.31 4.61
N MET A 5 -13.33 26.36 4.37
CA MET A 5 -12.52 25.18 4.12
C MET A 5 -12.56 24.27 5.35
N ASN A 6 -13.37 23.22 5.30
CA ASN A 6 -13.34 22.11 6.24
C ASN A 6 -11.94 21.47 6.19
N HIS A 7 -11.07 21.84 7.13
CA HIS A 7 -9.81 21.16 7.37
C HIS A 7 -10.13 19.83 8.07
N GLN A 8 -10.59 18.84 7.29
CA GLN A 8 -10.71 17.47 7.78
C GLN A 8 -9.29 16.97 8.08
N GLU A 9 -9.00 16.65 9.34
CA GLU A 9 -7.77 15.96 9.71
C GLU A 9 -7.64 14.68 8.87
N LYS A 10 -6.61 14.64 8.01
CA LYS A 10 -6.31 13.45 7.23
C LYS A 10 -5.68 12.42 8.16
N ASN A 11 -6.51 11.56 8.73
CA ASN A 11 -6.05 10.42 9.52
C ASN A 11 -5.75 9.23 8.60
N PRO A 12 -4.46 8.90 8.34
CA PRO A 12 -4.11 7.77 7.50
C PRO A 12 -4.50 6.45 8.15
N VAL A 13 -4.92 5.49 7.33
CA VAL A 13 -5.18 4.12 7.75
C VAL A 13 -3.92 3.28 7.49
N TYR A 14 -3.44 2.57 8.51
CA TYR A 14 -2.27 1.71 8.41
C TYR A 14 -2.69 0.24 8.29
N ILE A 15 -2.20 -0.45 7.27
CA ILE A 15 -2.48 -1.86 6.99
C ILE A 15 -1.15 -2.60 6.89
N SER A 16 -1.03 -3.75 7.59
CA SER A 16 0.16 -4.59 7.56
C SER A 16 -0.19 -6.05 7.30
N PHE A 17 0.45 -6.66 6.31
CA PHE A 17 0.37 -8.09 6.03
C PHE A 17 1.64 -8.77 6.52
N CYS A 18 1.60 -9.34 7.72
CA CYS A 18 2.76 -10.00 8.34
C CYS A 18 2.48 -11.46 8.69
N THR A 19 3.50 -12.30 8.52
CA THR A 19 3.51 -13.71 8.95
C THR A 19 4.94 -14.24 8.91
N GLN A 20 5.26 -15.14 9.85
CA GLN A 20 6.54 -15.84 9.93
C GLN A 20 6.73 -16.84 8.77
N LYS A 21 5.64 -17.30 8.14
CA LYS A 21 5.71 -18.28 7.05
C LYS A 21 6.15 -17.62 5.74
N GLY A 22 7.21 -18.18 5.13
CA GLY A 22 7.59 -17.87 3.76
C GLY A 22 6.54 -18.38 2.76
N GLY A 23 6.31 -17.65 1.67
CA GLY A 23 5.35 -18.07 0.63
C GLY A 23 3.87 -17.96 1.02
N ALA A 24 3.51 -17.35 2.15
CA ALA A 24 2.12 -17.16 2.57
C ALA A 24 1.35 -16.08 1.80
N GLY A 25 1.95 -15.48 0.77
CA GLY A 25 1.28 -14.49 -0.08
C GLY A 25 1.33 -13.04 0.42
N LYS A 26 2.16 -12.68 1.40
CA LYS A 26 2.26 -11.30 1.94
C LYS A 26 2.36 -10.22 0.87
N SER A 27 3.31 -10.35 -0.05
CA SER A 27 3.53 -9.39 -1.13
C SER A 27 2.38 -9.36 -2.15
N VAL A 28 1.73 -10.51 -2.36
CA VAL A 28 0.53 -10.63 -3.21
C VAL A 28 -0.63 -9.85 -2.59
N PHE A 29 -0.96 -10.12 -1.33
CA PHE A 29 -2.02 -9.41 -0.62
C PHE A 29 -1.75 -7.91 -0.52
N THR A 30 -0.49 -7.53 -0.25
CA THR A 30 -0.08 -6.12 -0.22
C THR A 30 -0.33 -5.43 -1.56
N THR A 31 0.08 -6.08 -2.67
CA THR A 31 -0.11 -5.52 -4.02
C THR A 31 -1.58 -5.44 -4.40
N LEU A 32 -2.37 -6.47 -4.09
CA LEU A 32 -3.82 -6.50 -4.39
C LEU A 32 -4.58 -5.46 -3.58
N ALA A 33 -4.33 -5.36 -2.27
CA ALA A 33 -4.96 -4.36 -1.41
C ALA A 33 -4.60 -2.94 -1.84
N ALA A 34 -3.32 -2.68 -2.14
CA ALA A 34 -2.88 -1.37 -2.63
C ALA A 34 -3.52 -1.01 -3.97
N SER A 35 -3.58 -1.96 -4.91
CA SER A 35 -4.22 -1.76 -6.21
C SER A 35 -5.72 -1.47 -6.07
N TYR A 36 -6.42 -2.22 -5.23
CA TYR A 36 -7.83 -1.99 -4.94
C TYR A 36 -8.07 -0.61 -4.31
N LEU A 37 -7.32 -0.28 -3.26
CA LEU A 37 -7.47 1.01 -2.58
C LEU A 37 -7.16 2.19 -3.50
N HIS A 38 -6.18 2.06 -4.38
CA HIS A 38 -5.80 3.12 -5.29
C HIS A 38 -6.76 3.22 -6.49
N TYR A 39 -6.89 2.15 -7.27
CA TYR A 39 -7.61 2.20 -8.55
C TYR A 39 -9.13 2.16 -8.38
N GLU A 40 -9.64 1.37 -7.43
CA GLU A 40 -11.09 1.20 -7.24
C GLU A 40 -11.64 2.21 -6.22
N LYS A 41 -10.88 2.52 -5.16
CA LYS A 41 -11.36 3.41 -4.09
C LYS A 41 -10.81 4.84 -4.13
N GLY A 42 -9.85 5.14 -5.00
CA GLY A 42 -9.33 6.50 -5.17
C GLY A 42 -8.49 7.02 -4.00
N TYR A 43 -7.99 6.14 -3.12
CA TYR A 43 -7.11 6.57 -2.03
C TYR A 43 -5.69 6.89 -2.54
N ASN A 44 -5.05 7.84 -1.84
CA ASN A 44 -3.60 8.01 -1.92
C ASN A 44 -2.94 6.88 -1.12
N VAL A 45 -2.23 6.00 -1.81
CA VAL A 45 -1.64 4.79 -1.22
C VAL A 45 -0.12 4.85 -1.31
N ALA A 46 0.55 4.58 -0.19
CA ALA A 46 1.98 4.30 -0.15
C ALA A 46 2.19 2.83 0.25
N VAL A 47 3.08 2.13 -0.45
CA VAL A 47 3.48 0.75 -0.14
C VAL A 47 4.91 0.76 0.39
N ILE A 48 5.13 0.16 1.55
CA ILE A 48 6.45 0.04 2.19
C ILE A 48 6.85 -1.44 2.16
N ASP A 49 7.92 -1.77 1.43
CA ASP A 49 8.44 -3.14 1.33
C ASP A 49 9.49 -3.40 2.43
N CYS A 50 9.06 -4.04 3.52
CA CYS A 50 9.89 -4.36 4.67
C CYS A 50 10.55 -5.75 4.59
N ASP A 51 10.54 -6.41 3.43
CA ASP A 51 10.97 -7.80 3.26
C ASP A 51 12.46 -7.93 2.89
N TYR A 52 13.37 -7.30 3.65
CA TYR A 52 14.82 -7.51 3.42
C TYR A 52 15.21 -8.97 3.74
N PRO A 53 15.99 -9.68 2.90
CA PRO A 53 16.64 -9.23 1.65
C PRO A 53 15.84 -9.54 0.37
N GLN A 54 14.62 -10.05 0.47
CA GLN A 54 13.82 -10.48 -0.67
C GLN A 54 13.29 -9.31 -1.50
N TRP A 55 12.82 -8.23 -0.87
CA TRP A 55 12.27 -7.02 -1.53
C TRP A 55 11.36 -7.35 -2.70
N SER A 56 10.39 -8.24 -2.44
CA SER A 56 9.58 -8.89 -3.46
C SER A 56 8.81 -7.89 -4.34
N ILE A 57 8.27 -6.81 -3.75
CA ILE A 57 7.49 -5.80 -4.47
C ILE A 57 8.42 -4.88 -5.24
N HIS A 58 9.52 -4.44 -4.63
CA HIS A 58 10.52 -3.61 -5.32
C HIS A 58 11.10 -4.30 -6.55
N LYS A 59 11.48 -5.58 -6.42
CA LYS A 59 11.98 -6.39 -7.55
C LYS A 59 10.92 -6.55 -8.63
N MET A 60 9.65 -6.70 -8.26
CA MET A 60 8.55 -6.77 -9.24
C MET A 60 8.44 -5.47 -10.04
N ARG A 61 8.39 -4.31 -9.36
CA ARG A 61 8.35 -2.99 -10.01
C ARG A 61 9.53 -2.74 -10.95
N LYS A 62 10.74 -3.13 -10.54
CA LYS A 62 11.96 -2.99 -11.36
C LYS A 62 11.95 -3.82 -12.64
N ARG A 63 11.16 -4.90 -12.72
CA ARG A 63 11.04 -5.71 -13.93
C ARG A 63 10.04 -5.14 -14.94
N GLU A 64 9.11 -4.31 -14.47
CA GLU A 64 8.02 -3.74 -15.28
C GLU A 64 8.37 -2.34 -15.83
N ALA A 65 9.40 -1.70 -15.28
CA ALA A 65 9.92 -0.40 -15.73
C ALA A 65 10.93 -0.58 -16.87
#